data_AF-A0A7J9XWQ2-F1
#
_entry.id   AF-A0A7J9XWQ2-F1
#
_cell.length_a   1.000
_cell.length_b   1.000
_cell.length_c   1.000
_cell.angle_alpha   90.00
_cell.angle_beta   90.00
_cell.angle_gamma   90.00
#
_symmetry.space_group_name_H-M   'P 1'
#
loop_
_entity.id
_entity.type
_entity.pdbx_description
1 polymer ?
#
loop_
_entity_poly.entity_id
_entity_poly.type
_entity_poly.pdbx_seq_one_letter_code
_entity_poly.pdbx_strand_id
1 'polypeptide(L)'
;TVRVGGHEAVEAATTYEQSPVDELHDLVRVKWDAMDAWFEEDEEVFTHPRSPYARLDILPTSRRVVVEAAGEVVAESTQAHVLFETGLPARYYLPKLDSRMDLLTATDQVTHCPYKGQSEYWSINAGGRVHENAVWSYRHPLAESIRIAGLVSFDPAKVDVIVDGVKLPSR
;
A
#
# COMPACT_ATOMS: atom_id res chain seq x y z
N THR A 1 -24.49 18.65 -8.70
CA THR A 1 -25.03 17.29 -8.54
C THR A 1 -24.67 16.47 -9.74
N VAL A 2 -24.24 15.23 -9.55
CA VAL A 2 -24.04 14.24 -10.62
C VAL A 2 -25.24 13.30 -10.62
N ARG A 3 -25.82 13.00 -11.79
CA ARG A 3 -26.97 12.10 -11.93
C ARG A 3 -26.71 11.12 -13.07
N VAL A 4 -26.85 9.83 -12.78
CA VAL A 4 -26.67 8.75 -13.77
C VAL A 4 -27.76 7.70 -13.55
N GLY A 5 -28.59 7.48 -14.56
CA GLY A 5 -29.77 6.60 -14.42
C GLY A 5 -30.67 7.07 -13.27
N GLY A 6 -30.94 6.16 -12.31
CA GLY A 6 -31.70 6.46 -11.11
C GLY A 6 -30.87 6.91 -9.89
N HIS A 7 -29.55 7.06 -10.03
CA HIS A 7 -28.65 7.44 -8.94
C HIS A 7 -28.34 8.93 -8.96
N GLU A 8 -28.20 9.52 -7.77
CA GLU A 8 -27.92 10.94 -7.59
C GLU A 8 -26.85 11.15 -6.51
N ALA A 9 -25.79 11.88 -6.87
CA ALA A 9 -24.75 12.34 -5.96
C ALA A 9 -24.84 13.87 -5.82
N VAL A 10 -25.45 14.33 -4.72
CA VAL A 10 -25.64 15.75 -4.41
C VAL A 10 -24.30 16.40 -4.03
N GLU A 11 -24.09 17.65 -4.48
CA GLU A 11 -22.83 18.40 -4.23
C GLU A 11 -21.53 17.69 -4.65
N ALA A 12 -21.64 16.69 -5.53
CA ALA A 12 -20.51 15.88 -5.98
C ALA A 12 -19.67 16.53 -7.08
N ALA A 13 -20.06 17.69 -7.60
CA ALA A 13 -19.38 18.37 -8.70
C ALA A 13 -19.13 19.84 -8.36
N THR A 14 -17.98 20.36 -8.78
CA THR A 14 -17.56 21.76 -8.57
C THR A 14 -16.93 22.30 -9.85
N THR A 15 -17.33 23.50 -10.25
CA THR A 15 -16.71 24.29 -11.33
C THR A 15 -15.86 25.41 -10.71
N TYR A 16 -14.89 25.91 -11.48
CA TYR A 16 -13.94 26.92 -11.01
C TYR A 16 -13.93 28.15 -11.94
N GLU A 17 -15.09 28.74 -12.16
CA GLU A 17 -15.32 29.86 -13.11
C GLU A 17 -14.47 31.12 -12.84
N GLN A 18 -13.99 31.29 -11.60
CA GLN A 18 -13.18 32.44 -11.17
C GLN A 18 -11.77 32.02 -10.75
N SER A 19 -11.30 30.85 -11.18
CA SER A 19 -9.95 30.38 -10.88
C SER A 19 -8.89 31.32 -11.48
N PRO A 20 -7.75 31.56 -10.80
CA PRO A 20 -6.60 32.24 -11.40
C PRO A 20 -5.86 31.39 -12.44
N VAL A 21 -6.24 30.12 -12.59
CA VAL A 21 -5.77 29.18 -13.63
C VAL A 21 -6.89 29.06 -14.67
N ASP A 22 -6.69 29.66 -15.84
CA ASP A 22 -7.70 29.79 -16.90
C ASP A 22 -8.15 28.41 -17.44
N GLU A 23 -7.24 27.43 -17.46
CA GLU A 23 -7.53 26.06 -17.93
C GLU A 23 -8.60 25.35 -17.08
N LEU A 24 -8.90 25.84 -15.88
CA LEU A 24 -9.90 25.26 -15.00
C LEU A 24 -11.32 25.80 -15.23
N HIS A 25 -11.50 26.90 -15.97
CA HIS A 25 -12.81 27.57 -16.08
C HIS A 25 -13.87 26.68 -16.72
N ASP A 26 -13.48 25.87 -17.71
CA ASP A 26 -14.38 24.98 -18.45
C ASP A 26 -14.38 23.53 -17.92
N LEU A 27 -13.71 23.28 -16.79
CA LEU A 27 -13.59 21.93 -16.21
C LEU A 27 -14.52 21.74 -15.00
N VAL A 28 -14.98 20.50 -14.85
CA VAL A 28 -15.74 20.05 -13.68
C VAL A 28 -14.87 19.11 -12.87
N ARG A 29 -14.66 19.44 -11.59
CA ARG A 29 -14.11 18.48 -10.64
C ARG A 29 -15.25 17.67 -10.03
N VAL A 30 -15.17 16.36 -10.14
CA VAL A 30 -16.04 15.44 -9.41
C VAL A 30 -15.33 15.03 -8.10
N LYS A 31 -16.06 15.04 -6.99
CA LYS A 31 -15.55 14.56 -5.69
C LYS A 31 -15.38 13.05 -5.74
N TRP A 32 -14.17 12.57 -5.46
CA TRP A 32 -13.82 11.15 -5.53
C TRP A 32 -14.75 10.29 -4.66
N ASP A 33 -14.83 10.62 -3.38
CA ASP A 33 -15.60 9.89 -2.37
C ASP A 33 -17.12 10.05 -2.50
N ALA A 34 -17.59 10.84 -3.47
CA ALA A 34 -19.02 10.95 -3.76
C ALA A 34 -19.49 9.92 -4.79
N MET A 35 -18.56 9.24 -5.46
CA MET A 35 -18.86 8.15 -6.41
C MET A 35 -18.66 6.80 -5.71
N ASP A 36 -19.46 5.81 -6.10
CA ASP A 36 -19.36 4.47 -5.53
C ASP A 36 -18.10 3.72 -6.01
N ALA A 37 -17.63 4.02 -7.22
CA ALA A 37 -16.42 3.44 -7.82
C ALA A 37 -15.89 4.31 -8.95
N TRP A 38 -14.60 4.13 -9.27
CA TRP A 38 -13.90 4.77 -10.39
C TRP A 38 -13.21 3.71 -11.24
N PHE A 39 -13.19 3.90 -12.55
CA PHE A 39 -12.58 2.94 -13.47
C PHE A 39 -11.66 3.64 -14.48
N GLU A 40 -10.52 3.02 -14.74
CA GLU A 40 -9.71 3.27 -15.93
C GLU A 40 -9.97 2.11 -16.89
N GLU A 41 -10.70 2.39 -17.98
CA GLU A 41 -11.35 1.35 -18.80
C GLU A 41 -12.22 0.44 -17.92
N ASP A 42 -11.96 -0.87 -17.88
CA ASP A 42 -12.70 -1.86 -17.07
C ASP A 42 -12.02 -2.17 -15.71
N GLU A 43 -10.90 -1.52 -15.38
CA GLU A 43 -10.17 -1.76 -14.13
C GLU A 43 -10.51 -0.70 -13.09
N GLU A 44 -11.01 -1.14 -11.93
CA GLU A 44 -11.35 -0.23 -10.83
C GLU A 44 -10.09 0.43 -10.24
N VAL A 45 -10.16 1.74 -10.00
CA VAL A 45 -9.10 2.52 -9.38
C VAL A 45 -9.57 2.99 -8.00
N PHE A 46 -8.69 2.80 -7.01
CA PHE A 46 -8.96 3.15 -5.62
C PHE A 46 -8.24 4.43 -5.22
N THR A 47 -8.79 5.15 -4.25
CA THR A 47 -8.15 6.30 -3.55
C THR A 47 -7.92 7.56 -4.42
N HIS A 48 -7.29 7.44 -5.58
CA HIS A 48 -7.06 8.53 -6.54
C HIS A 48 -6.65 7.96 -7.92
N PRO A 49 -6.73 8.74 -9.03
CA PRO A 49 -6.26 8.31 -10.35
C PRO A 49 -4.79 7.89 -10.35
N ARG A 50 -4.42 6.94 -11.20
CA ARG A 50 -3.01 6.55 -11.34
C ARG A 50 -2.22 7.66 -12.04
N SER A 51 -0.98 7.86 -11.59
CA SER A 51 -0.06 8.78 -12.25
C SER A 51 0.72 8.05 -13.35
N PRO A 52 0.79 8.57 -14.58
CA PRO A 52 1.63 8.00 -15.64
C PRO A 52 3.13 8.09 -15.34
N TYR A 53 3.51 8.86 -14.30
CA TYR A 53 4.89 9.01 -13.83
C TYR A 53 5.19 8.18 -12.59
N ALA A 54 4.19 7.50 -12.02
CA ALA A 54 4.44 6.51 -10.97
C ALA A 54 5.09 5.28 -11.59
N ARG A 55 6.15 4.80 -10.96
CA ARG A 55 6.86 3.60 -11.37
C ARG A 55 7.00 2.68 -10.16
N LEU A 56 6.69 1.41 -10.37
CA LEU A 56 6.93 0.32 -9.41
C LEU A 56 7.93 -0.65 -10.03
N ASP A 57 9.10 -0.80 -9.40
CA ASP A 57 10.05 -1.87 -9.74
C ASP A 57 10.08 -2.88 -8.60
N ILE A 58 9.82 -4.15 -8.91
CA ILE A 58 9.85 -5.23 -7.94
C ILE A 58 10.87 -6.28 -8.39
N LEU A 59 11.94 -6.41 -7.63
CA LEU A 59 13.08 -7.25 -7.97
C LEU A 59 13.33 -8.31 -6.89
N PRO A 60 13.60 -9.57 -7.25
CA PRO A 60 14.08 -10.55 -6.28
C PRO A 60 15.45 -10.11 -5.75
N THR A 61 15.72 -10.37 -4.48
CA THR A 61 17.00 -10.05 -3.85
C THR A 61 17.48 -11.17 -2.94
N SER A 62 18.78 -11.43 -2.99
CA SER A 62 19.47 -12.38 -2.11
C SER A 62 20.04 -11.74 -0.84
N ARG A 63 19.84 -10.43 -0.66
CA ARG A 63 20.26 -9.70 0.53
C ARG A 63 19.58 -10.28 1.76
N ARG A 64 20.30 -10.35 2.87
CA ARG A 64 19.74 -10.88 4.13
C ARG A 64 18.88 -9.81 4.77
N VAL A 65 17.58 -10.06 4.86
CA VAL A 65 16.61 -9.19 5.53
C VAL A 65 16.21 -9.84 6.84
N VAL A 66 16.42 -9.14 7.95
CA VAL A 66 16.01 -9.54 9.30
C VAL A 66 15.02 -8.50 9.82
N VAL A 67 13.92 -8.95 10.39
CA VAL A 67 12.93 -8.08 11.04
C VAL A 67 12.87 -8.43 12.52
N GLU A 68 13.04 -7.42 13.36
CA GLU A 68 13.02 -7.55 14.82
C GLU A 68 11.91 -6.69 15.42
N ALA A 69 11.12 -7.28 16.32
CA ALA A 69 10.10 -6.59 17.10
C ALA A 69 10.39 -6.81 18.59
N ALA A 70 10.56 -5.72 19.34
CA ALA A 70 10.87 -5.76 20.77
C ALA A 70 12.09 -6.66 21.14
N GLY A 71 13.08 -6.76 20.25
CA GLY A 71 14.29 -7.58 20.45
C GLY A 71 14.14 -9.06 20.06
N GLU A 72 12.99 -9.45 19.49
CA GLU A 72 12.75 -10.81 18.99
C GLU A 72 12.72 -10.79 17.46
N VAL A 73 13.42 -11.73 16.82
CA VAL A 73 13.38 -11.90 15.36
C VAL A 73 12.03 -12.48 14.96
N VAL A 74 11.27 -11.72 14.18
CA VAL A 74 9.92 -12.09 13.71
C VAL A 74 9.89 -12.51 12.25
N ALA A 75 10.93 -12.17 11.47
CA ALA A 75 11.13 -12.70 10.13
C ALA A 75 12.61 -12.63 9.75
N GLU A 76 13.08 -13.60 8.98
CA GLU A 76 14.43 -13.59 8.41
C GLU A 76 14.42 -14.30 7.05
N SER A 77 14.89 -13.62 6.00
CA SER A 77 14.89 -14.15 4.65
C SER A 77 16.12 -13.73 3.85
N THR A 78 16.51 -14.59 2.91
CA THR A 78 17.41 -14.26 1.78
C THR A 78 16.71 -14.42 0.43
N GLN A 79 15.37 -14.55 0.43
CA GLN A 79 14.53 -14.77 -0.74
C GLN A 79 13.44 -13.69 -0.85
N ALA A 80 13.77 -12.48 -0.41
CA ALA A 80 12.87 -11.35 -0.40
C ALA A 80 12.70 -10.75 -1.81
N HIS A 81 11.66 -9.96 -1.98
CA HIS A 81 11.50 -9.04 -3.10
C HIS A 81 11.64 -7.61 -2.58
N VAL A 82 12.49 -6.81 -3.22
CA VAL A 82 12.56 -5.37 -2.95
C VAL A 82 11.63 -4.64 -3.92
N LEU A 83 10.79 -3.76 -3.37
CA LEU A 83 9.89 -2.88 -4.10
C LEU A 83 10.41 -1.45 -4.02
N PHE A 84 10.64 -0.84 -5.17
CA PHE A 84 10.90 0.58 -5.35
C PHE A 84 9.66 1.23 -5.94
N GLU A 85 9.23 2.34 -5.33
CA GLU A 85 8.07 3.11 -5.78
C GLU A 85 8.45 4.59 -5.82
N THR A 86 8.06 5.27 -6.89
CA THR A 86 8.41 6.68 -7.10
C THR A 86 8.09 7.53 -5.87
N GLY A 87 9.11 8.14 -5.29
CA GLY A 87 8.97 9.06 -4.15
C GLY A 87 8.85 8.39 -2.78
N LEU A 88 8.92 7.06 -2.70
CA LEU A 88 8.84 6.31 -1.43
C LEU A 88 10.12 5.54 -1.11
N PRO A 89 10.46 5.35 0.18
CA PRO A 89 11.55 4.47 0.56
C PRO A 89 11.29 3.02 0.12
N ALA A 90 12.36 2.30 -0.23
CA ALA A 90 12.26 0.90 -0.62
C ALA A 90 11.62 0.04 0.48
N ARG A 91 10.82 -0.94 0.06
CA ARG A 91 10.16 -1.91 0.96
C ARG A 91 10.59 -3.33 0.60
N TYR A 92 10.76 -4.17 1.62
CA TYR A 92 11.14 -5.56 1.44
C TYR A 92 9.96 -6.45 1.78
N TYR A 93 9.59 -7.28 0.82
CA TYR A 93 8.52 -8.26 0.91
C TYR A 93 9.14 -9.64 1.07
N LEU A 94 8.86 -10.29 2.20
CA LEU A 94 9.39 -11.59 2.57
C LEU A 94 8.34 -12.68 2.33
N PRO A 95 8.76 -13.91 1.98
CA PRO A 95 7.86 -15.05 2.01
C PRO A 95 7.24 -15.24 3.40
N LYS A 96 5.95 -15.61 3.45
CA LYS A 96 5.27 -15.95 4.72
C LYS A 96 5.96 -17.12 5.45
N LEU A 97 6.62 -18.03 4.73
CA LEU A 97 7.38 -19.15 5.30
C LEU A 97 8.65 -18.70 6.04
N ASP A 98 9.20 -17.55 5.66
CA ASP A 98 10.38 -16.95 6.30
C ASP A 98 9.98 -16.00 7.45
N SER A 99 8.68 -15.94 7.76
CA SER A 99 8.09 -15.10 8.78
C SER A 99 7.47 -15.96 9.87
N ARG A 100 7.62 -15.54 11.13
CA ARG A 100 7.00 -16.18 12.30
C ARG A 100 5.52 -15.83 12.36
N MET A 101 4.75 -16.47 11.49
CA MET A 101 3.30 -16.27 11.40
C MET A 101 2.57 -16.62 12.71
N ASP A 102 3.18 -17.45 13.57
CA ASP A 102 2.71 -17.76 14.93
C ASP A 102 2.67 -16.54 15.87
N LEU A 103 3.49 -15.51 15.58
CA LEU A 103 3.51 -14.26 16.33
C LEU A 103 2.54 -13.20 15.75
N LEU A 104 1.92 -13.48 14.61
CA LEU A 104 1.07 -12.53 13.90
C LEU A 104 -0.41 -12.79 14.17
N THR A 105 -1.17 -11.73 14.43
CA THR A 105 -2.62 -11.78 14.57
C THR A 105 -3.26 -10.93 13.50
N ALA A 106 -4.10 -11.54 12.66
CA ALA A 106 -4.82 -10.84 11.59
C ALA A 106 -5.73 -9.75 12.18
N THR A 107 -5.89 -8.66 11.45
CA THR A 107 -6.77 -7.55 11.83
C THR A 107 -7.77 -7.25 10.73
N ASP A 108 -8.82 -6.52 11.08
CA ASP A 108 -9.82 -6.03 10.12
C ASP A 108 -9.34 -4.78 9.36
N GLN A 109 -8.11 -4.31 9.61
CA GLN A 109 -7.57 -3.17 8.88
C GLN A 109 -7.34 -3.54 7.41
N VAL A 110 -7.84 -2.68 6.53
CA VAL A 110 -7.65 -2.75 5.09
C VAL A 110 -7.24 -1.37 4.60
N THR A 111 -6.26 -1.30 3.72
CA THR A 111 -5.97 -0.08 2.96
C THR A 111 -5.96 -0.39 1.47
N HIS A 112 -6.36 0.60 0.68
CA HIS A 112 -6.37 0.51 -0.77
C HIS A 112 -5.27 1.39 -1.36
N CYS A 113 -4.53 0.83 -2.31
CA CYS A 113 -3.52 1.52 -3.08
C CYS A 113 -3.88 1.44 -4.57
N PRO A 114 -3.89 2.56 -5.32
CA PRO A 114 -4.22 2.54 -6.75
C PRO A 114 -3.24 1.71 -7.59
N TYR A 115 -2.05 1.40 -7.07
CA TYR A 115 -1.02 0.63 -7.78
C TYR A 115 -0.86 -0.81 -7.30
N LYS A 116 -1.38 -1.14 -6.11
CA LYS A 116 -1.18 -2.45 -5.47
C LYS A 116 -2.48 -3.17 -5.14
N GLY A 117 -3.61 -2.48 -5.21
CA GLY A 117 -4.91 -3.00 -4.84
C GLY A 117 -5.12 -2.99 -3.33
N GLN A 118 -5.85 -4.00 -2.84
CA GLN A 118 -6.26 -4.11 -1.45
C GLN A 118 -5.23 -4.88 -0.61
N SER A 119 -4.91 -4.33 0.56
CA SER A 119 -4.02 -4.96 1.54
C SER A 119 -4.77 -5.68 2.66
N GLU A 120 -4.12 -6.69 3.23
CA GLU A 120 -4.47 -7.35 4.50
C GLU A 120 -3.39 -7.04 5.54
N TYR A 121 -3.78 -6.91 6.81
CA TYR A 121 -2.89 -6.52 7.90
C TYR A 121 -2.82 -7.55 9.04
N TRP A 122 -1.69 -7.53 9.74
CA TRP A 122 -1.50 -8.21 11.01
C TRP A 122 -0.83 -7.30 12.04
N SER A 123 -1.16 -7.54 13.31
CA SER A 123 -0.41 -7.08 14.47
C SER A 123 0.63 -8.12 14.88
N ILE A 124 1.76 -7.67 15.42
CA ILE A 124 2.84 -8.55 15.90
C ILE A 124 2.76 -8.62 17.43
N ASN A 125 2.73 -9.84 17.98
CA ASN A 125 2.84 -10.08 19.41
C ASN A 125 4.25 -10.61 19.72
N ALA A 126 5.15 -9.74 20.19
CA ALA A 126 6.54 -10.09 20.45
C ALA A 126 7.06 -9.36 21.70
N GLY A 127 7.92 -10.03 22.49
CA GLY A 127 8.50 -9.42 23.70
C GLY A 127 7.48 -8.87 24.70
N GLY A 128 6.28 -9.45 24.78
CA GLY A 128 5.19 -8.99 25.65
C GLY A 128 4.51 -7.69 25.20
N ARG A 129 4.73 -7.25 23.96
CA ARG A 129 4.14 -6.04 23.37
C ARG A 129 3.36 -6.39 22.11
N VAL A 130 2.35 -5.58 21.82
CA VAL A 130 1.60 -5.63 20.56
C VAL A 130 2.04 -4.47 19.69
N HIS A 131 2.53 -4.78 18.49
CA HIS A 131 2.80 -3.80 17.43
C HIS A 131 1.62 -3.83 16.47
N GLU A 132 0.65 -2.94 16.70
CA GLU A 132 -0.61 -2.94 15.95
C GLU A 132 -0.40 -2.67 14.47
N ASN A 133 -1.00 -3.48 13.58
CA ASN A 133 -0.99 -3.29 12.13
C ASN A 133 0.42 -3.00 11.58
N ALA A 134 1.40 -3.76 12.04
CA ALA A 134 2.82 -3.60 11.72
C ALA A 134 3.26 -4.45 10.52
N VAL A 135 2.40 -5.34 10.05
CA VAL A 135 2.64 -6.19 8.88
C VAL A 135 1.49 -6.01 7.91
N TRP A 136 1.80 -5.95 6.61
CA TRP A 136 0.78 -5.99 5.56
C TRP A 136 1.19 -6.95 4.43
N SER A 137 0.20 -7.38 3.66
CA SER A 137 0.36 -8.17 2.44
C SER A 137 -0.66 -7.75 1.40
N TYR A 138 -0.36 -8.01 0.13
CA TYR A 138 -1.34 -7.93 -0.94
C TYR A 138 -1.61 -9.34 -1.43
N ARG A 139 -2.78 -9.89 -1.09
CA ARG A 139 -3.14 -11.26 -1.46
C ARG A 139 -3.42 -11.39 -2.96
N HIS A 140 -4.10 -10.38 -3.52
CA HIS A 140 -4.50 -10.30 -4.92
C HIS A 140 -4.11 -8.92 -5.48
N PRO A 141 -2.80 -8.63 -5.62
CA PRO A 141 -2.35 -7.33 -6.10
C PRO A 141 -2.72 -7.11 -7.57
N LEU A 142 -2.71 -5.84 -7.99
CA LEU A 142 -2.83 -5.45 -9.40
C LEU A 142 -1.66 -5.98 -10.24
N ALA A 143 -1.82 -6.01 -11.55
CA ALA A 143 -0.89 -6.64 -12.47
C ALA A 143 0.55 -6.11 -12.33
N GLU A 144 0.73 -4.80 -12.15
CA GLU A 144 2.05 -4.17 -12.00
C GLU A 144 2.76 -4.58 -10.71
N SER A 145 2.04 -5.08 -9.71
CA SER A 145 2.57 -5.50 -8.42
C SER A 145 2.45 -7.00 -8.14
N ILE A 146 2.18 -7.81 -9.17
CA ILE A 146 1.96 -9.26 -9.02
C ILE A 146 3.13 -10.00 -8.35
N ARG A 147 4.36 -9.50 -8.48
CA ARG A 147 5.56 -10.10 -7.88
C ARG A 147 5.59 -10.09 -6.36
N ILE A 148 4.76 -9.30 -5.69
CA ILE A 148 4.61 -9.31 -4.22
C ILE A 148 3.35 -10.06 -3.74
N ALA A 149 2.65 -10.76 -4.63
CA ALA A 149 1.43 -11.49 -4.28
C ALA A 149 1.67 -12.47 -3.12
N GLY A 150 0.94 -12.26 -2.03
CA GLY A 150 1.00 -13.10 -0.83
C GLY A 150 2.27 -12.97 0.01
N LEU A 151 3.22 -12.09 -0.35
CA LEU A 151 4.39 -11.78 0.47
C LEU A 151 4.04 -10.76 1.55
N VAL A 152 4.78 -10.73 2.65
CA VAL A 152 4.56 -9.81 3.77
C VAL A 152 5.64 -8.74 3.84
N SER A 153 5.25 -7.50 4.13
CA SER A 153 6.17 -6.40 4.42
C SER A 153 5.86 -5.83 5.80
N PHE A 154 6.89 -5.25 6.42
CA PHE A 154 6.87 -4.79 7.81
C PHE A 154 7.07 -3.27 7.89
N ASP A 155 6.38 -2.61 8.81
CA ASP A 155 6.42 -1.16 8.98
C ASP A 155 7.68 -0.74 9.75
N PRO A 156 8.68 -0.10 9.10
CA PRO A 156 9.91 0.31 9.75
C PRO A 156 9.70 1.41 10.80
N ALA A 157 8.51 2.03 10.88
CA ALA A 157 8.15 2.92 11.98
C ALA A 157 7.77 2.17 13.26
N LYS A 158 7.44 0.88 13.17
CA LYS A 158 6.94 0.06 14.29
C LYS A 158 7.88 -1.08 14.67
N VAL A 159 8.72 -1.54 13.76
CA VAL A 159 9.70 -2.60 13.95
C VAL A 159 11.03 -2.27 13.30
N ASP A 160 12.07 -3.01 13.66
CA ASP A 160 13.40 -2.85 13.10
C ASP A 160 13.55 -3.73 11.87
N VAL A 161 13.72 -3.12 10.70
CA VAL A 161 14.01 -3.84 9.45
C VAL A 161 15.48 -3.65 9.12
N ILE A 162 16.23 -4.74 9.08
CA ILE A 162 17.70 -4.74 8.94
C ILE A 162 18.05 -5.47 7.65
N VAL A 163 18.78 -4.81 6.76
CA VAL A 163 19.21 -5.38 5.47
C VAL A 163 20.73 -5.40 5.41
N ASP A 164 21.30 -6.60 5.29
CA ASP A 164 22.75 -6.84 5.36
C ASP A 164 23.43 -6.17 6.58
N GLY A 165 22.75 -6.23 7.72
CA GLY A 165 23.23 -5.63 8.98
C GLY A 165 22.98 -4.12 9.11
N VAL A 166 22.38 -3.46 8.11
CA VAL A 166 22.04 -2.04 8.16
C VAL A 166 20.55 -1.86 8.41
N LYS A 167 20.20 -1.20 9.52
CA LYS A 167 18.82 -0.86 9.87
C LYS A 167 18.27 0.22 8.92
N LEU A 168 17.08 -0.03 8.36
CA LEU A 168 16.35 0.95 7.55
C LEU A 168 15.81 2.10 8.42
N PRO A 169 15.72 3.32 7.86
CA PRO A 169 15.10 4.43 8.56
C PRO A 169 13.59 4.20 8.75
N SER A 170 13.05 4.74 9.84
CA SER A 170 11.62 4.65 10.15
C SER A 170 10.74 5.51 9.25
N ARG A 171 11.32 6.49 8.55
CA ARG A 171 10.67 7.37 7.55
C ARG A 171 11.63 7.73 6.43
#